data_AF-G9AIV7-F1
#
_entry.id   AF-G9AIV7-F1
#
_cell.length_a   1.000
_cell.length_b   1.000
_cell.length_c   1.000
_cell.angle_alpha   90.00
_cell.angle_beta   90.00
_cell.angle_gamma   90.00
#
_symmetry.space_group_name_H-M   'P 1'
#
loop_
_entity.id
_entity.type
_entity.pdbx_description
1 polymer ?
#
loop_
_entity_poly.entity_id
_entity_poly.type
_entity_poly.pdbx_seq_one_letter_code
_entity_poly.pdbx_strand_id
1 'polypeptide(L)'
;MLGFWASIPGLLIGVIVLDVGIQIALISNQHITYALDPQARSRINTIFMTSMFLGGAAGSALAGAAWSYGSWSGVSLLGFALASVALCIRLRRRALGAHRFP
;
A
#
# COMPACT_ATOMS: atom_id res chain seq x y z
N MET A 1 3.98 14.44 -27.05
CA MET A 1 4.51 14.77 -25.70
C MET A 1 3.91 13.92 -24.56
N LEU A 2 2.87 13.09 -24.78
CA LEU A 2 2.33 12.17 -23.74
C LEU A 2 2.97 10.76 -23.74
N GLY A 3 3.83 10.42 -24.70
CA GLY A 3 4.38 9.06 -24.85
C GLY A 3 5.54 8.72 -23.89
N PHE A 4 6.19 9.72 -23.27
CA PHE A 4 7.37 9.48 -22.43
C PHE A 4 7.01 8.80 -21.09
N TRP A 5 5.85 9.14 -20.53
CA TRP A 5 5.31 8.52 -19.32
C TRP A 5 4.71 7.13 -19.56
N ALA A 6 4.27 6.86 -20.79
CA ALA A 6 3.82 5.52 -21.23
C ALA A 6 4.98 4.61 -21.67
N SER A 7 6.21 5.13 -21.67
CA SER A 7 7.42 4.41 -22.04
C SER A 7 8.16 3.90 -20.78
N ILE A 8 9.11 2.99 -20.98
CA ILE A 8 9.95 2.40 -19.92
C ILE A 8 10.43 3.39 -18.84
N PRO A 9 10.84 4.65 -19.16
CA PRO A 9 11.24 5.61 -18.13
C PRO A 9 10.13 6.00 -17.15
N GLY A 10 8.89 6.18 -17.62
CA GLY A 10 7.75 6.47 -16.75
C GLY A 10 7.41 5.32 -15.82
N LEU A 11 7.55 4.08 -16.33
CA LEU A 11 7.36 2.86 -15.57
C LEU A 11 8.43 2.71 -14.47
N LEU A 12 9.69 3.00 -14.80
CA LEU A 12 10.81 3.03 -13.83
C LEU A 12 10.54 4.01 -12.69
N ILE A 13 10.17 5.26 -13.02
CA ILE A 13 9.88 6.28 -12.00
C ILE A 13 8.71 5.82 -11.12
N GLY A 14 7.63 5.30 -11.72
CA GLY A 14 6.47 4.81 -10.99
C GLY A 14 6.82 3.68 -10.01
N VAL A 15 7.62 2.71 -10.45
CA VAL A 15 8.08 1.59 -9.60
C VAL A 15 8.96 2.09 -8.47
N ILE A 16 9.92 2.99 -8.73
CA ILE A 16 10.79 3.56 -7.70
C ILE A 16 9.96 4.30 -6.64
N VAL A 17 9.02 5.15 -7.07
CA VAL A 17 8.15 5.90 -6.14
C VAL A 17 7.30 4.94 -5.29
N LEU A 18 6.76 3.89 -5.92
CA LEU A 18 5.95 2.89 -5.22
C LEU A 18 6.77 2.11 -4.20
N ASP A 19 7.99 1.68 -4.56
CA ASP A 19 8.90 0.94 -3.68
C ASP A 19 9.33 1.79 -2.48
N VAL A 20 9.77 3.02 -2.73
CA VAL A 20 10.14 3.97 -1.66
C VAL A 20 8.95 4.23 -0.73
N GLY A 21 7.74 4.38 -1.29
CA GLY A 21 6.53 4.56 -0.49
C GLY A 21 6.23 3.38 0.44
N ILE A 22 6.36 2.15 -0.06
CA ILE A 22 6.20 0.93 0.74
C ILE A 22 7.27 0.86 1.84
N GLN A 23 8.52 1.12 1.49
CA GLN A 23 9.64 1.06 2.44
C GLN A 23 9.49 2.10 3.56
N ILE A 24 9.09 3.33 3.25
CA ILE A 24 8.81 4.37 4.25
C ILE A 24 7.66 3.94 5.18
N ALA A 25 6.58 3.39 4.62
CA ALA A 25 5.44 2.93 5.42
C ALA A 25 5.83 1.77 6.35
N LEU A 26 6.64 0.85 5.86
CA LEU A 26 7.16 -0.28 6.63
C LEU A 26 8.05 0.20 7.79
N ILE A 27 9.00 1.11 7.52
CA ILE A 27 9.88 1.69 8.54
C ILE A 27 9.08 2.46 9.59
N SER A 28 8.10 3.27 9.17
CA SER A 28 7.24 4.03 10.09
C SER A 28 6.40 3.12 11.00
N ASN A 29 5.79 2.06 10.44
CA ASN A 29 5.05 1.07 11.22
C ASN A 29 5.95 0.31 12.19
N GLN A 30 7.15 -0.07 11.77
CA GLN A 30 8.13 -0.72 12.62
C GLN A 30 8.56 0.20 13.77
N HIS A 31 8.82 1.48 13.50
CA HIS A 31 9.22 2.45 14.52
C HIS A 31 8.16 2.64 15.61
N ILE A 32 6.88 2.79 15.22
CA ILE A 32 5.76 2.88 16.19
C ILE A 32 5.62 1.59 17.00
N THR A 33 5.69 0.43 16.34
CA THR A 33 5.60 -0.87 17.01
C THR A 33 6.74 -1.09 18.01
N TYR A 34 7.95 -0.64 17.68
CA TYR A 34 9.12 -0.76 18.54
C TYR A 34 9.08 0.17 19.76
N ALA A 35 8.25 1.21 19.74
CA ALA A 35 8.08 2.17 20.83
C ALA A 35 6.99 1.78 21.86
N LEU A 36 6.03 0.91 21.51
CA LEU A 36 4.90 0.60 22.41
C LEU A 36 5.22 -0.39 23.54
N ASP A 37 5.89 -1.52 23.27
CA ASP A 37 6.29 -2.49 24.31
C ASP A 37 7.24 -3.57 23.73
N PRO A 38 8.48 -3.74 24.25
CA PRO A 38 9.41 -4.79 23.84
C PRO A 38 8.84 -6.23 23.95
N GLN A 39 7.96 -6.51 24.92
CA GLN A 39 7.43 -7.86 25.15
C GLN A 39 6.34 -8.27 24.15
N ALA A 40 5.56 -7.32 23.62
CA ALA A 40 4.51 -7.60 22.63
C ALA A 40 5.00 -7.59 21.17
N ARG A 41 6.29 -7.25 20.93
CA ARG A 41 6.88 -7.10 19.59
C ARG A 41 6.65 -8.30 18.67
N SER A 42 6.87 -9.52 19.17
CA SER A 42 6.76 -10.74 18.37
C SER A 42 5.33 -10.92 17.84
N ARG A 43 4.32 -10.73 18.69
CA ARG A 43 2.90 -10.87 18.31
C ARG A 43 2.48 -9.84 17.27
N ILE A 44 2.83 -8.57 17.47
CA ILE A 44 2.45 -7.50 16.53
C ILE A 44 3.15 -7.71 15.19
N ASN A 45 4.43 -8.07 15.19
CA ASN A 45 5.17 -8.35 13.96
C ASN A 45 4.58 -9.54 13.19
N THR A 46 4.22 -10.62 13.88
CA THR A 46 3.54 -11.75 13.24
C THR A 46 2.20 -11.34 12.63
N ILE A 47 1.33 -10.62 13.37
CA ILE A 47 0.05 -10.15 12.83
C ILE A 47 0.27 -9.23 11.63
N PHE A 48 1.26 -8.34 11.69
CA PHE A 48 1.62 -7.44 10.60
C PHE A 48 2.06 -8.22 9.36
N MET A 49 3.00 -9.14 9.49
CA MET A 49 3.50 -9.96 8.39
C MET A 49 2.41 -10.87 7.83
N THR A 50 1.59 -11.51 8.66
CA THR A 50 0.45 -12.31 8.20
C THR A 50 -0.56 -11.48 7.43
N SER A 51 -0.85 -10.25 7.89
CA SER A 51 -1.74 -9.33 7.17
C SER A 51 -1.14 -8.89 5.83
N MET A 52 0.16 -8.63 5.79
CA MET A 52 0.88 -8.28 4.56
C MET A 52 0.85 -9.45 3.55
N PHE A 53 1.11 -10.68 4.02
CA PHE A 53 1.02 -11.89 3.19
C PHE A 53 -0.38 -12.12 2.66
N LEU A 54 -1.41 -11.99 3.51
CA LEU A 54 -2.80 -12.15 3.10
C LEU A 54 -3.21 -11.10 2.06
N GLY A 55 -2.81 -9.84 2.28
CA GLY A 55 -2.99 -8.76 1.31
C GLY A 55 -2.26 -9.02 0.00
N GLY A 56 -1.02 -9.50 0.05
CA GLY A 56 -0.22 -9.87 -1.13
C GLY A 56 -0.82 -11.03 -1.92
N ALA A 57 -1.32 -12.07 -1.24
CA ALA A 57 -1.99 -13.20 -1.88
C ALA A 57 -3.30 -12.77 -2.55
N ALA A 58 -4.15 -12.02 -1.85
CA ALA A 58 -5.40 -11.48 -2.40
C ALA A 58 -5.12 -10.52 -3.56
N GLY A 59 -4.14 -9.63 -3.41
CA GLY A 59 -3.70 -8.71 -4.47
C GLY A 59 -3.18 -9.44 -5.71
N SER A 60 -2.43 -10.52 -5.54
CA SER A 60 -1.92 -11.33 -6.65
C SER A 60 -3.05 -12.05 -7.41
N ALA A 61 -4.02 -12.62 -6.69
CA ALA A 61 -5.19 -13.24 -7.29
C ALA A 61 -6.04 -12.21 -8.07
N LEU A 62 -6.27 -11.04 -7.48
CA LEU A 62 -7.00 -9.95 -8.13
C LEU A 62 -6.24 -9.38 -9.33
N ALA A 63 -4.91 -9.26 -9.26
CA ALA A 63 -4.08 -8.81 -10.37
C ALA A 63 -4.11 -9.81 -11.54
N GLY A 64 -4.06 -11.12 -11.25
CA GLY A 64 -4.22 -12.16 -12.25
C GLY A 64 -5.57 -12.08 -12.96
N ALA A 65 -6.66 -11.91 -12.19
CA ALA A 65 -8.00 -11.70 -12.77
C ALA A 65 -8.07 -10.40 -13.60
N ALA A 66 -7.55 -9.29 -13.07
CA ALA A 66 -7.56 -7.99 -13.75
C ALA A 66 -6.74 -8.00 -15.05
N TRP A 67 -5.67 -8.79 -15.10
CA TRP A 67 -4.89 -9.02 -16.32
C TRP A 67 -5.74 -9.67 -17.40
N SER A 68 -6.54 -10.69 -17.05
CA SER A 68 -7.39 -11.40 -18.01
C SER A 68 -8.46 -10.51 -18.65
N TYR A 69 -8.98 -9.50 -17.94
CA TYR A 69 -10.04 -8.63 -18.45
C TYR A 69 -9.55 -7.35 -19.13
N GLY A 70 -8.38 -6.82 -18.73
CA GLY A 70 -7.94 -5.49 -19.17
C GLY A 70 -6.44 -5.33 -19.35
N SER A 71 -5.67 -6.42 -19.33
CA SER A 71 -4.22 -6.43 -19.49
C SER A 71 -3.55 -5.38 -18.59
N TRP A 72 -2.62 -4.59 -19.12
CA TRP A 72 -1.86 -3.58 -18.38
C TRP A 72 -2.73 -2.49 -17.75
N SER A 73 -3.76 -2.03 -18.46
CA SER A 73 -4.69 -1.00 -17.99
C SER A 73 -5.57 -1.51 -16.86
N GLY A 74 -6.03 -2.77 -16.94
CA GLY A 74 -6.82 -3.41 -15.89
C GLY A 74 -6.06 -3.52 -14.58
N VAL A 75 -4.81 -3.98 -14.62
CA VAL A 75 -3.95 -4.09 -13.42
C VAL A 75 -3.59 -2.71 -12.86
N SER A 76 -3.30 -1.74 -13.73
CA SER A 76 -2.98 -0.37 -13.30
C SER A 76 -4.18 0.31 -12.62
N LEU A 77 -5.39 0.15 -13.17
CA LEU A 77 -6.63 0.68 -12.59
C LEU A 77 -6.95 0.02 -11.25
N LEU A 78 -6.76 -1.29 -11.14
CA LEU A 78 -6.93 -2.01 -9.88
C LEU A 78 -5.98 -1.47 -8.80
N GLY A 79 -4.70 -1.30 -9.13
CA GLY A 79 -3.71 -0.71 -8.22
C GLY A 79 -4.09 0.71 -7.78
N PHE A 80 -4.52 1.54 -8.72
CA PHE A 80 -4.98 2.90 -8.43
C PHE A 80 -6.23 2.92 -7.53
N ALA A 81 -7.20 2.03 -7.76
CA ALA A 81 -8.40 1.91 -6.95
C ALA A 81 -8.07 1.49 -5.52
N LEU A 82 -7.22 0.47 -5.35
CA LEU A 82 -6.77 0.00 -4.04
C LEU A 82 -6.00 1.09 -3.27
N ALA A 83 -5.08 1.81 -3.94
CA ALA A 83 -4.36 2.92 -3.34
C ALA A 83 -5.29 4.07 -2.93
N SER A 84 -6.28 4.39 -3.78
CA SER A 84 -7.28 5.42 -3.50
C SER A 84 -8.17 5.08 -2.30
N VAL A 85 -8.59 3.82 -2.18
CA VAL A 85 -9.34 3.32 -1.02
C VAL A 85 -8.49 3.43 0.25
N ALA A 86 -7.23 3.00 0.20
CA ALA A 86 -6.31 3.11 1.34
C ALA A 86 -6.11 4.57 1.78
N LEU A 87 -5.95 5.49 0.82
CA LEU A 87 -5.85 6.92 1.08
C LEU A 87 -7.14 7.46 1.72
N CYS A 88 -8.32 7.11 1.18
CA CYS A 88 -9.61 7.52 1.73
C CYS A 88 -9.79 7.04 3.17
N ILE A 89 -9.43 5.80 3.47
CA ILE A 89 -9.48 5.26 4.84
C ILE A 89 -8.55 6.07 5.75
N ARG A 90 -7.32 6.37 5.30
CA ARG A 90 -6.37 7.15 6.09
C ARG A 90 -6.85 8.57 6.35
N LEU A 91 -7.40 9.24 5.34
CA LEU A 91 -7.97 10.58 5.48
C LEU A 91 -9.18 10.58 6.43
N ARG A 92 -10.08 9.59 6.32
CA ARG A 92 -11.22 9.44 7.24
C ARG A 92 -10.76 9.20 8.69
N ARG A 93 -9.75 8.35 8.91
CA ARG A 93 -9.18 8.13 10.25
C ARG A 93 -8.57 9.40 10.83
N ARG A 94 -7.88 10.20 9.99
CA ARG A 94 -7.34 11.50 10.41
C ARG A 94 -8.44 12.51 10.76
N ALA A 95 -9.52 12.57 9.96
CA ALA A 95 -10.66 13.45 10.22
C ALA A 95 -11.44 13.07 11.48
N LEU A 96 -11.63 11.76 11.73
CA LEU A 96 -12.28 11.27 12.95
C LEU A 96 -11.41 11.46 14.21
N GLY A 97 -10.08 11.39 14.08
CA GLY A 97 -9.14 11.67 15.17
C GLY A 97 -9.06 13.16 15.54
N ALA A 98 -9.40 14.08 14.63
CA ALA A 98 -9.39 15.52 14.87
C ALA A 98 -10.60 15.99 15.72
N HIS A 99 -11.63 15.17 15.91
CA HIS A 99 -12.82 15.50 16.70
C HIS A 99 -12.79 14.99 18.15
N ARG A 100 -11.71 14.31 18.60
CA ARG A 100 -11.65 13.67 19.92
C ARG A 100 -10.77 14.39 20.97
N PHE A 101 -10.40 15.64 20.73
CA PHE A 101 -9.74 16.48 21.73
C PHE A 101 -10.42 17.86 21.83
N PRO A 102 -11.28 18.07 22.84
CA PRO A 102 -11.22 19.24 23.71
C PRO A 102 -10.37 18.96 24.94
#